data_AF-A0A7C7R3D2-F1
#
_entry.id   AF-A0A7C7R3D2-F1
#
_cell.length_a   1.000
_cell.length_b   1.000
_cell.length_c   1.000
_cell.angle_alpha   90.00
_cell.angle_beta   90.00
_cell.angle_gamma   90.00
#
_symmetry.space_group_name_H-M   'P 1'
#
loop_
_entity.id
_entity.type
_entity.pdbx_description
1 polymer ?
#
loop_
_entity_poly.entity_id
_entity_poly.type
_entity_poly.pdbx_seq_one_letter_code
_entity_poly.pdbx_strand_id
1 'polypeptide(L)'
;MVRRQVQLRDDQWRALRRLAAQRGLSVSELIRRSVDAWLRTQGAWEPVDRRQRALAVVGRFRSGRQDVAQRHDEHLAAILAHEGEPE
;
A
#
# COMPACT_ATOMS: atom_id res chain seq x y z
N MET A 1 -21.99 9.25 -4.96
CA MET A 1 -21.51 9.84 -3.68
C MET A 1 -22.70 10.25 -2.83
N VAL A 2 -22.58 10.21 -1.50
CA VAL A 2 -23.61 10.68 -0.56
C VAL A 2 -23.26 12.08 -0.08
N ARG A 3 -24.21 13.04 -0.11
CA ARG A 3 -23.97 14.40 0.39
C ARG A 3 -23.93 14.40 1.92
N ARG A 4 -22.82 14.90 2.48
CA ARG A 4 -22.63 15.11 3.92
C ARG A 4 -22.10 16.52 4.15
N GLN A 5 -22.52 17.18 5.23
CA GLN A 5 -22.03 18.50 5.63
C GLN A 5 -21.06 18.34 6.80
N VAL A 6 -19.87 18.92 6.67
CA VAL A 6 -18.84 18.93 7.71
C VAL A 6 -18.36 20.37 7.85
N GLN A 7 -18.22 20.84 9.10
CA GLN A 7 -17.68 22.16 9.38
C GLN A 7 -16.15 22.08 9.45
N LEU A 8 -15.49 23.08 8.87
CA LEU A 8 -14.04 23.24 8.91
C LEU A 8 -13.74 24.56 9.60
N ARG A 9 -12.64 24.61 10.34
CA ARG A 9 -12.13 25.87 10.85
C ARG A 9 -11.57 26.73 9.70
N ASP A 10 -11.54 28.04 9.91
CA ASP A 10 -11.10 29.00 8.89
C ASP A 10 -9.62 28.81 8.47
N ASP A 11 -8.76 28.36 9.38
CA ASP A 11 -7.37 28.00 9.07
C ASP A 11 -7.31 26.78 8.14
N GLN A 12 -8.08 25.74 8.43
CA GLN A 12 -8.16 24.52 7.61
C GLN A 12 -8.69 24.82 6.22
N TRP A 13 -9.76 25.63 6.12
CA TRP A 13 -10.33 26.03 4.84
C TRP A 13 -9.34 26.80 3.97
N ARG A 14 -8.63 27.77 4.54
CA ARG A 14 -7.59 28.54 3.83
C ARG A 14 -6.44 27.64 3.35
N ALA A 15 -5.99 26.71 4.19
CA ALA A 15 -4.94 25.77 3.83
C ALA A 15 -5.37 24.86 2.66
N LEU A 16 -6.59 24.30 2.72
CA LEU A 16 -7.13 23.45 1.66
C LEU A 16 -7.27 24.20 0.33
N ARG A 17 -7.77 25.45 0.35
CA ARG A 17 -7.87 26.27 -0.88
C ARG A 17 -6.51 26.54 -1.52
N ARG A 18 -5.51 26.90 -0.72
CA ARG A 18 -4.15 27.14 -1.21
C ARG A 18 -3.56 25.88 -1.84
N LEU A 19 -3.70 24.75 -1.16
CA LEU A 19 -3.15 23.48 -1.62
C LEU A 19 -3.87 22.95 -2.88
N ALA A 20 -5.18 23.14 -2.95
CA ALA A 20 -5.99 22.79 -4.12
C ALA A 20 -5.56 23.61 -5.35
N ALA A 21 -5.36 24.92 -5.19
CA ALA A 21 -4.86 25.79 -6.25
C ALA A 21 -3.44 25.40 -6.72
N GLN A 22 -2.53 25.13 -5.78
CA GLN A 22 -1.16 24.68 -6.11
C GLN A 22 -1.14 23.36 -6.90
N ARG A 23 -2.12 22.48 -6.68
CA ARG A 23 -2.21 21.17 -7.34
C ARG A 23 -3.16 21.14 -8.54
N GLY A 24 -3.81 22.25 -8.88
CA GLY A 24 -4.82 22.28 -9.96
C GLY A 24 -6.03 21.38 -9.70
N LEU A 25 -6.40 21.17 -8.43
CA LEU A 25 -7.53 20.33 -8.03
C LEU A 25 -8.67 21.17 -7.45
N SER A 26 -9.90 20.63 -7.48
CA SER A 26 -10.98 21.19 -6.66
C SER A 26 -10.76 20.86 -5.18
N VAL A 27 -11.24 21.72 -4.28
CA VAL A 27 -11.15 21.45 -2.83
C VAL A 27 -11.87 20.15 -2.46
N SER A 28 -13.02 19.86 -3.10
CA SER A 28 -13.75 18.62 -2.88
C SER A 28 -12.95 17.38 -3.28
N GLU A 29 -12.20 17.43 -4.38
CA GLU A 29 -11.30 16.34 -4.80
C GLU A 29 -10.16 16.15 -3.80
N LEU A 30 -9.55 17.25 -3.35
CA LEU A 30 -8.49 17.20 -2.35
C LEU A 30 -8.98 16.57 -1.02
N ILE A 31 -10.18 16.95 -0.57
CA ILE A 31 -10.80 16.38 0.64
C ILE A 31 -11.02 14.88 0.47
N ARG A 32 -11.60 14.43 -0.66
CA ARG A 32 -11.81 13.00 -0.94
C ARG A 32 -10.51 12.21 -0.87
N ARG A 33 -9.48 12.63 -1.61
CA ARG A 33 -8.17 11.95 -1.61
C ARG A 33 -7.56 11.87 -0.22
N SER A 34 -7.69 12.95 0.56
CA SER A 34 -7.17 13.01 1.93
C SER A 34 -7.91 12.03 2.84
N VAL A 35 -9.24 11.97 2.74
CA VAL A 35 -10.08 11.04 3.51
C VAL A 35 -9.78 9.58 3.11
N ASP A 36 -9.69 9.28 1.82
CA ASP A 36 -9.36 7.93 1.33
C ASP A 36 -7.96 7.48 1.75
N ALA A 37 -6.97 8.39 1.71
CA ALA A 37 -5.63 8.10 2.21
C ALA A 37 -5.65 7.84 3.72
N TRP A 38 -6.33 8.70 4.49
CA TRP A 38 -6.44 8.56 5.93
C TRP A 38 -7.12 7.25 6.34
N LEU A 39 -8.26 6.92 5.74
CA LEU A 39 -9.01 5.71 6.06
C LEU A 39 -8.25 4.43 5.70
N ARG A 40 -7.47 4.44 4.61
CA ARG A 40 -6.56 3.34 4.28
C ARG A 40 -5.45 3.17 5.32
N THR A 41 -4.85 4.27 5.77
CA THR A 41 -3.83 4.25 6.84
C THR A 41 -4.40 3.72 8.15
N GLN A 42 -5.65 4.05 8.47
CA GLN A 42 -6.33 3.59 9.68
C GLN A 42 -6.87 2.15 9.57
N GLY A 43 -6.67 1.47 8.44
CA GLY A 43 -7.20 0.11 8.23
C GLY A 43 -8.74 0.04 8.24
N ALA A 44 -9.43 1.18 8.13
CA ALA A 44 -10.89 1.24 8.04
C ALA A 44 -11.42 0.58 6.75
N TRP A 45 -10.51 0.38 5.79
CA TRP A 45 -10.69 -0.41 4.60
C TRP A 45 -9.69 -1.56 4.78
N GLU A 46 -10.08 -2.72 5.31
CA GLU A 46 -9.44 -4.04 5.07
C GLU A 46 -9.85 -5.14 6.07
N PRO A 47 -10.70 -6.09 5.64
CA PRO A 47 -10.20 -7.48 5.55
C PRO A 47 -10.14 -8.09 4.13
N VAL A 48 -10.79 -7.49 3.12
CA VAL A 48 -10.99 -8.13 1.80
C VAL A 48 -9.73 -8.07 0.92
N ASP A 49 -9.04 -6.94 0.80
CA ASP A 49 -7.86 -6.77 -0.05
C ASP A 49 -6.61 -7.51 0.47
N ARG A 50 -6.43 -7.70 1.77
CA ARG A 50 -5.23 -8.36 2.36
C ARG A 50 -5.28 -9.84 2.07
N ARG A 51 -6.41 -10.47 2.35
CA ARG A 51 -6.66 -11.87 2.06
C ARG A 51 -6.65 -12.13 0.56
N GLN A 52 -7.33 -11.28 -0.22
CA GLN A 52 -7.37 -11.44 -1.68
C GLN A 52 -5.99 -11.24 -2.32
N ARG A 53 -5.20 -10.26 -1.87
CA ARG A 53 -3.81 -10.06 -2.35
C ARG A 53 -2.91 -11.22 -1.97
N ALA A 54 -3.02 -11.75 -0.75
CA ALA A 54 -2.26 -12.93 -0.33
C ALA A 54 -2.62 -14.15 -1.21
N LEU A 55 -3.92 -14.37 -1.45
CA LEU A 55 -4.40 -15.46 -2.31
C LEU A 55 -3.95 -15.31 -3.77
N ALA A 56 -3.87 -14.08 -4.30
CA ALA A 56 -3.43 -13.83 -5.67
C ALA A 56 -1.95 -14.23 -5.94
N VAL A 57 -1.15 -14.41 -4.90
CA VAL A 57 0.25 -14.85 -5.01
C VAL A 57 0.38 -16.38 -4.95
N VAL A 58 -0.60 -17.07 -4.36
CA VAL A 58 -0.58 -18.53 -4.22
C VAL A 58 -0.56 -19.18 -5.60
N GLY A 59 0.45 -20.03 -5.85
CA GLY A 59 0.62 -20.75 -7.11
C GLY A 59 1.18 -19.94 -8.28
N ARG A 60 1.42 -18.62 -8.10
CA ARG A 60 1.99 -17.75 -9.14
C ARG A 60 3.46 -18.03 -9.45
N PHE A 61 4.19 -18.58 -8.47
CA PHE A 61 5.63 -18.82 -8.56
C PHE A 61 5.94 -20.30 -8.32
N ARG A 62 6.87 -20.84 -9.11
CA ARG A 62 7.41 -22.19 -8.92
C ARG A 62 8.93 -22.13 -9.01
N SER A 63 9.61 -22.49 -7.92
CA SER A 63 11.06 -22.62 -7.84
C SER A 63 11.59 -23.99 -8.30
N GLY A 64 10.70 -24.94 -8.60
CA GLY A 64 11.05 -26.34 -8.88
C GLY A 64 11.47 -27.15 -7.65
N ARG A 65 11.66 -26.50 -6.50
CA ARG A 65 12.04 -27.11 -5.22
C ARG A 65 10.83 -27.23 -4.29
N GLN A 66 10.68 -28.37 -3.63
CA GLN A 66 9.50 -28.67 -2.79
C GLN A 66 9.72 -28.35 -1.30
N ASP A 67 10.96 -28.12 -0.88
CA ASP A 67 11.36 -27.98 0.52
C ASP A 67 11.79 -26.55 0.89
N VAL A 68 11.62 -25.58 -0.02
CA VAL A 68 12.07 -24.18 0.16
C VAL A 68 11.47 -23.55 1.41
N ALA A 69 10.21 -23.86 1.74
CA ALA A 69 9.57 -23.33 2.95
C ALA A 69 10.13 -23.93 4.25
N GLN A 70 10.68 -25.16 4.19
CA GLN A 70 11.20 -25.88 5.35
C GLN A 70 12.68 -25.59 5.57
N ARG A 71 13.45 -25.44 4.48
CA ARG A 71 14.92 -25.31 4.49
C ARG A 71 15.38 -23.98 3.91
N HIS A 72 14.56 -22.94 4.11
CA HIS A 72 14.76 -21.62 3.52
C HIS A 72 16.18 -21.09 3.73
N ASP A 73 16.67 -21.16 4.97
CA ASP A 73 17.96 -20.59 5.35
C ASP A 73 19.14 -21.37 4.75
N GLU A 74 19.02 -22.70 4.63
CA GLU A 74 20.01 -23.54 3.96
C GLU A 74 20.10 -23.22 2.48
N HIS A 75 18.95 -23.05 1.80
CA HIS A 75 18.90 -22.64 0.41
C HIS A 75 19.49 -21.25 0.21
N LEU A 76 19.23 -20.33 1.14
CA LEU A 76 19.81 -18.98 1.12
C LEU A 76 21.33 -19.02 1.30
N ALA A 77 21.81 -19.77 2.28
CA ALA A 77 23.25 -19.92 2.55
C ALA A 77 23.99 -20.55 1.36
N ALA A 78 23.41 -21.56 0.72
CA ALA A 78 24.00 -22.20 -0.46
C ALA A 78 24.17 -21.23 -1.64
N ILE A 79 23.18 -20.35 -1.88
CA ILE A 79 23.25 -19.33 -2.94
C ILE A 79 24.35 -18.32 -2.63
N LEU A 80 24.36 -17.76 -1.42
CA LEU A 80 25.35 -16.77 -1.01
C LEU A 80 26.78 -17.32 -1.01
N ALA A 81 26.95 -18.62 -0.72
CA ALA A 81 28.25 -19.28 -0.80
C ALA A 81 28.72 -19.47 -2.26
N HIS A 82 27.82 -19.66 -3.22
CA HIS A 82 28.15 -19.76 -4.65
C HIS A 82 28.43 -18.39 -5.30
N GLU A 83 27.81 -17.30 -4.82
CA GLU A 83 28.08 -15.94 -5.33
C GLU A 83 29.44 -15.36 -4.88
N GLY A 84 30.14 -16.05 -3.96
CA GLY A 84 31.42 -15.63 -3.40
C GLY A 84 32.67 -16.16 -4.11
N GLU A 85 32.53 -16.99 -5.15
CA GLU A 85 33.65 -17.50 -5.95
C GLU A 85 33.74 -16.71 -7.27
N PRO A 86 34.66 -15.73 -7.40
CA PRO A 86 34.98 -15.18 -8.70
C PRO A 86 35.76 -16.20 -9.53
N GLU A 87 35.45 -16.27 -10.83
CA GLU A 87 36.22 -17.00 -11.86
C GLU A 87 37.71 -16.60 -11.87
#